data_AF-A0A4Z0ES95-F1
#
_entry.id   AF-A0A4Z0ES95-F1
#
_cell.length_a   1.000
_cell.length_b   1.000
_cell.length_c   1.000
_cell.angle_alpha   90.00
_cell.angle_beta   90.00
_cell.angle_gamma   90.00
#
_symmetry.space_group_name_H-M   'P 1'
#
loop_
_entity.id
_entity.type
_entity.pdbx_description
1 polymer ?
#
loop_
_entity_poly.entity_id
_entity_poly.type
_entity_poly.pdbx_seq_one_letter_code
_entity_poly.pdbx_strand_id
1 'polypeptide(L)'
;MQFSLAYFTQYKVNVKDEVLAGLTTALALVPEVVAFALLAHISPLVGIGSAFIICLVTSVVGGRPGMISGAAGSVAVVIVSLVVQQGVEYLFLAVALMGIIQVAIGLLRLGKFIRLVPQPVVYGFVNGLAAIIFMAQLEQFKTHDAAGAEHWLTGSALLIMSGLVALTMAIVYFLPRLTKAVPSSLVAIAVVSALVIGGGLQTKAVGDIASIAGGLPTFHLPQVPLSWHTLAVVLPYAFIMALVGLTESLLTLTVVDEMTDTRGRGNQDCVAQGLANIASGLTGGMGGCAMIGQTMVNLESRGRGRLSGVVAAGALALFVVAGSGLIERLPLAALVGVMFMVVIGTFEWASLRILRRMPASDVFVMLLVTLVTAISQNLALAVLLGVVVSALSFAWENAKRIRARHHLDAAGVKHYELYGPLFFGSVQAFGEKFDVANDPAEVILDFRESRVADMSALDALHKLTERYHRAGKTLRLRHLSPDCRHLLGRAGALVEVNVLEDPLYTVSGANVAY
;
A
#
# COMPACT_ATOMS: atom_id res chain seq x y z
N MET A 1 -24.06 15.35 11.31
CA MET A 1 -22.84 16.17 11.38
C MET A 1 -22.58 16.52 12.84
N GLN A 2 -22.16 15.54 13.65
CA GLN A 2 -21.72 15.71 15.04
C GLN A 2 -20.24 15.32 15.11
N PHE A 3 -19.43 16.05 14.35
CA PHE A 3 -17.99 16.05 14.57
C PHE A 3 -17.70 17.10 15.64
N SER A 4 -16.75 16.85 16.56
CA SER A 4 -15.88 17.90 17.17
C SER A 4 -15.81 18.08 18.69
N LEU A 5 -16.42 17.30 19.60
CA LEU A 5 -16.21 17.58 21.05
C LEU A 5 -15.63 16.43 21.88
N ALA A 6 -16.14 15.21 21.76
CA ALA A 6 -15.63 14.07 22.55
C ALA A 6 -14.21 13.59 22.18
N TYR A 7 -13.66 14.07 21.06
CA TYR A 7 -12.35 13.67 20.56
C TYR A 7 -11.20 14.55 21.09
N PHE A 8 -11.46 15.85 21.30
CA PHE A 8 -10.47 16.79 21.85
C PHE A 8 -10.18 16.54 23.33
N THR A 9 -11.04 15.81 24.03
CA THR A 9 -10.90 15.49 25.45
C THR A 9 -9.97 14.31 25.74
N GLN A 10 -9.49 13.57 24.72
CA GLN A 10 -8.65 12.40 24.95
C GLN A 10 -7.17 12.72 25.22
N TYR A 11 -6.69 13.92 24.88
CA TYR A 11 -5.28 14.30 25.04
C TYR A 11 -5.13 15.67 25.71
N LYS A 12 -4.37 15.75 26.81
CA LYS A 12 -3.82 17.03 27.29
C LYS A 12 -2.75 17.48 26.30
N VAL A 13 -3.14 18.32 25.34
CA VAL A 13 -2.23 18.85 24.32
C VAL A 13 -1.25 19.82 24.98
N ASN A 14 0.04 19.46 24.98
CA ASN A 14 1.10 20.38 25.36
C ASN A 14 1.57 21.13 24.10
N VAL A 15 1.21 22.41 23.99
CA VAL A 15 1.53 23.25 22.83
C VAL A 15 3.04 23.28 22.56
N LYS A 16 3.88 23.31 23.60
CA LYS A 16 5.34 23.30 23.45
C LYS A 16 5.82 22.02 22.77
N ASP A 17 5.33 20.87 23.23
CA ASP A 17 5.74 19.57 22.71
C ASP A 17 5.25 19.39 21.26
N GLU A 18 4.02 19.80 20.96
CA GLU A 18 3.48 19.77 19.59
C GLU A 18 4.27 20.64 18.62
N VAL A 19 4.64 21.87 19.03
CA VAL A 19 5.41 22.79 18.18
C VAL A 19 6.81 22.23 17.93
N LEU A 20 7.49 21.74 18.98
CA LEU A 20 8.82 21.14 18.85
C LEU A 20 8.78 19.87 17.98
N ALA A 21 7.77 19.02 18.15
CA ALA A 21 7.58 17.84 17.33
C ALA A 21 7.35 18.22 15.85
N GLY A 22 6.47 19.18 15.58
CA GLY A 22 6.20 19.64 14.22
C GLY A 22 7.43 20.21 13.52
N LEU A 23 8.23 21.03 14.22
CA LEU A 23 9.49 21.55 13.69
C LEU A 23 10.52 20.45 13.43
N THR A 24 10.65 19.50 14.35
CA THR A 24 11.57 18.36 14.22
C THR A 24 11.19 17.49 13.02
N THR A 25 9.90 17.21 12.87
CA THR A 25 9.34 16.48 11.74
C THR A 25 9.57 17.22 10.42
N ALA A 26 9.27 18.52 10.34
CA ALA A 26 9.52 19.28 9.10
C ALA A 26 10.98 19.24 8.66
N LEU A 27 11.92 19.40 9.61
CA LEU A 27 13.36 19.30 9.34
C LEU A 27 13.77 17.91 8.84
N ALA A 28 13.17 16.85 9.39
CA ALA A 28 13.41 15.48 8.97
C ALA A 28 12.80 15.17 7.59
N LEU A 29 11.69 15.80 7.21
CA LEU A 29 11.01 15.61 5.93
C LEU A 29 11.77 16.20 4.73
N VAL A 30 12.33 17.41 4.87
CA VAL A 30 12.88 18.16 3.72
C VAL A 30 13.85 17.32 2.87
N PRO A 31 14.86 16.64 3.44
CA PRO A 31 15.81 15.88 2.65
C PRO A 31 15.18 14.71 1.87
N GLU A 32 14.26 13.97 2.52
CA GLU A 32 13.57 12.83 1.90
C GLU A 32 12.70 13.30 0.73
N VAL A 33 11.94 14.37 0.93
CA VAL A 33 11.05 14.92 -0.09
C VAL A 33 11.84 15.43 -1.29
N VAL A 34 12.96 16.12 -1.05
CA VAL A 34 13.88 16.56 -2.12
C VAL A 34 14.39 15.35 -2.90
N ALA A 35 14.84 14.31 -2.20
CA ALA A 35 15.37 13.11 -2.84
C ALA A 35 14.31 12.33 -3.64
N PHE A 36 13.08 12.22 -3.13
CA PHE A 36 11.98 11.58 -3.85
C PHE A 36 11.53 12.38 -5.07
N ALA A 37 11.58 13.71 -5.01
CA ALA A 37 11.31 14.57 -6.16
C ALA A 37 12.37 14.37 -7.26
N LEU A 38 13.66 14.36 -6.88
CA LEU A 38 14.76 14.08 -7.82
C LEU A 38 14.66 12.69 -8.43
N LEU A 39 14.31 11.68 -7.62
CA LEU A 39 14.02 10.32 -8.09
C LEU A 39 12.89 10.29 -9.13
N ALA A 40 11.83 11.07 -8.92
CA ALA A 40 10.70 11.17 -9.83
C ALA A 40 10.95 12.11 -11.04
N HIS A 41 12.19 12.57 -11.24
CA HIS A 41 12.58 13.50 -12.31
C HIS A 41 11.75 14.81 -12.32
N ILE A 42 11.40 15.31 -11.14
CA ILE A 42 10.66 16.57 -10.95
C ILE A 42 11.44 17.52 -10.05
N SER A 43 11.12 18.81 -10.14
CA SER A 43 11.76 19.82 -9.28
C SER A 43 11.52 19.50 -7.79
N PRO A 44 12.52 19.63 -6.92
CA PRO A 44 12.35 19.55 -5.48
C PRO A 44 11.26 20.48 -4.93
N LEU A 45 11.03 21.61 -5.58
CA LEU A 45 9.96 22.56 -5.22
C LEU A 45 8.58 21.90 -5.30
N VAL A 46 8.32 21.09 -6.32
CA VAL A 46 7.08 20.31 -6.49
C VAL A 46 6.90 19.32 -5.34
N GLY A 47 7.99 18.66 -4.94
CA GLY A 47 7.98 17.73 -3.82
C GLY A 47 7.65 18.41 -2.49
N ILE A 48 8.38 19.48 -2.14
CA ILE A 48 8.19 20.19 -0.88
C ILE A 48 6.81 20.85 -0.83
N GLY A 49 6.36 21.42 -1.96
CA GLY A 49 5.00 21.97 -2.10
C GLY A 49 3.90 20.92 -1.89
N SER A 50 4.06 19.73 -2.48
CA SER A 50 3.18 18.57 -2.25
C SER A 50 3.16 18.17 -0.77
N ALA A 51 4.35 18.04 -0.15
CA ALA A 51 4.47 17.68 1.25
C ALA A 51 3.77 18.71 2.18
N PHE A 52 3.92 20.01 1.91
CA PHE A 52 3.22 21.07 2.62
C PHE A 52 1.69 20.89 2.55
N ILE A 53 1.13 20.79 1.35
CA ILE A 53 -0.33 20.72 1.14
C ILE A 53 -0.89 19.46 1.78
N ILE A 54 -0.24 18.32 1.54
CA ILE A 54 -0.71 17.03 2.05
C ILE A 54 -0.65 17.02 3.57
N CYS A 55 0.46 17.48 4.15
CA CYS A 55 0.63 17.55 5.59
C CYS A 55 -0.44 18.46 6.21
N LEU A 56 -0.69 19.64 5.63
CA LEU A 56 -1.69 20.58 6.13
C LEU A 56 -3.10 19.99 6.10
N VAL A 57 -3.54 19.51 4.94
CA VAL A 57 -4.90 18.99 4.75
C VAL A 57 -5.14 17.79 5.66
N THR A 58 -4.23 16.81 5.65
CA THR A 58 -4.37 15.61 6.50
C THR A 58 -4.28 15.94 8.00
N SER A 59 -3.48 16.91 8.42
CA SER A 59 -3.45 17.33 9.83
C SER A 59 -4.78 17.95 10.30
N VAL A 60 -5.47 18.67 9.41
CA VAL A 60 -6.74 19.35 9.74
C VAL A 60 -7.94 18.41 9.64
N VAL A 61 -7.99 17.50 8.65
CA VAL A 61 -9.19 16.66 8.40
C VAL A 61 -8.98 15.16 8.61
N GLY A 62 -7.73 14.71 8.80
CA GLY A 62 -7.30 13.31 8.94
C GLY A 62 -7.95 12.55 10.09
N GLY A 63 -8.06 11.23 9.91
CA GLY A 63 -8.68 10.33 10.87
C GLY A 63 -7.80 10.00 12.08
N ARG A 64 -6.53 10.44 12.06
CA ARG A 64 -5.53 10.12 13.08
C ARG A 64 -4.57 11.29 13.39
N PRO A 65 -4.75 12.02 14.51
CA PRO A 65 -3.78 12.96 15.07
C PRO A 65 -2.45 12.28 15.41
N GLY A 66 -1.37 13.05 15.37
CA GLY A 66 -0.01 12.57 15.52
C GLY A 66 0.55 11.88 14.29
N MET A 67 -0.30 11.52 13.31
CA MET A 67 0.13 10.94 12.05
C MET A 67 0.54 12.03 11.05
N ILE A 68 1.66 11.82 10.38
CA ILE A 68 2.23 12.77 9.42
C ILE A 68 2.13 12.19 8.02
N SER A 69 1.58 13.00 7.11
CA SER A 69 1.53 12.69 5.68
C SER A 69 2.29 13.73 4.89
N GLY A 70 2.82 13.34 3.74
CA GLY A 70 3.57 14.21 2.84
C GLY A 70 3.94 13.48 1.56
N ALA A 71 4.87 14.06 0.80
CA ALA A 71 5.35 13.44 -0.44
C ALA A 71 6.19 12.20 -0.12
N ALA A 72 5.67 11.03 -0.49
CA ALA A 72 6.24 9.73 -0.13
C ALA A 72 6.91 9.04 -1.31
N GLY A 73 8.01 8.32 -1.05
CA GLY A 73 8.74 7.55 -2.05
C GLY A 73 7.89 6.46 -2.72
N SER A 74 6.93 5.89 -1.99
CA SER A 74 5.99 4.89 -2.50
C SER A 74 5.13 5.41 -3.65
N VAL A 75 4.75 6.69 -3.63
CA VAL A 75 4.07 7.37 -4.74
C VAL A 75 5.08 7.81 -5.79
N ALA A 76 6.23 8.37 -5.38
CA ALA A 76 7.27 8.86 -6.26
C ALA A 76 7.75 7.81 -7.28
N VAL A 77 7.93 6.56 -6.86
CA VAL A 77 8.41 5.50 -7.76
C VAL A 77 7.35 5.02 -8.76
N VAL A 78 6.07 5.11 -8.41
CA VAL A 78 4.99 4.79 -9.36
C VAL A 78 4.93 5.82 -10.48
N ILE A 79 5.26 7.08 -10.19
CA ILE A 79 5.14 8.17 -11.16
C ILE A 79 6.37 8.36 -12.06
N VAL A 80 7.53 7.79 -11.71
CA VAL A 80 8.77 7.89 -12.52
C VAL A 80 8.48 7.57 -13.98
N SER A 81 7.89 6.40 -14.26
CA SER A 81 7.62 5.98 -15.63
C SER A 81 6.60 6.86 -16.34
N LEU A 82 5.61 7.42 -15.61
CA LEU A 82 4.62 8.34 -16.17
C LEU A 82 5.26 9.67 -16.55
N VAL A 83 6.08 10.24 -15.67
CA VAL A 83 6.76 11.52 -15.90
C VAL A 83 7.73 11.41 -17.06
N VAL A 84 8.54 10.35 -17.11
CA VAL A 84 9.51 10.14 -18.19
C VAL A 84 8.83 9.93 -19.55
N GLN A 85 7.67 9.25 -19.59
CA GLN A 85 7.00 8.93 -20.86
C GLN A 85 6.02 10.00 -21.34
N GLN A 86 5.32 10.68 -20.43
CA GLN A 86 4.19 11.57 -20.75
C GLN A 86 4.37 13.00 -20.24
N GLY A 87 5.34 13.23 -19.35
CA GLY A 87 5.60 14.53 -18.74
C GLY A 87 4.85 14.78 -17.43
N VAL A 88 5.22 15.88 -16.77
CA VAL A 88 4.78 16.22 -15.41
C VAL A 88 3.29 16.60 -15.35
N GLU A 89 2.71 17.13 -16.42
CA GLU A 89 1.27 17.46 -16.46
C GLU A 89 0.36 16.24 -16.33
N TYR A 90 0.78 15.09 -16.88
CA TYR A 90 0.06 13.81 -16.71
C TYR A 90 0.14 13.32 -15.26
N LEU A 91 1.25 13.57 -14.57
CA LEU A 91 1.40 13.30 -13.14
C LEU A 91 0.36 14.10 -12.32
N PHE A 92 0.22 15.39 -12.56
CA PHE A 92 -0.71 16.22 -11.80
C PHE A 92 -2.15 15.75 -11.93
N LEU A 93 -2.55 15.36 -13.16
CA LEU A 93 -3.85 14.73 -13.39
C LEU A 93 -3.97 13.38 -12.65
N ALA A 94 -2.93 12.55 -12.69
CA ALA A 94 -2.89 11.25 -12.02
C ALA A 94 -3.08 11.38 -10.50
N VAL A 95 -2.44 12.38 -9.90
CA VAL A 95 -2.51 12.67 -8.46
C VAL A 95 -3.90 13.19 -8.08
N ALA A 96 -4.50 14.06 -8.89
CA ALA A 96 -5.86 14.53 -8.66
C ALA A 96 -6.88 13.37 -8.77
N LEU A 97 -6.74 12.50 -9.78
CA LEU A 97 -7.56 11.31 -9.95
C LEU A 97 -7.36 10.29 -8.82
N MET A 98 -6.12 10.07 -8.38
CA MET A 98 -5.82 9.27 -7.19
C MET A 98 -6.63 9.80 -6.00
N GLY A 99 -6.61 11.10 -5.78
CA GLY A 99 -7.32 11.70 -4.65
C GLY A 99 -8.84 11.51 -4.75
N ILE A 100 -9.43 11.60 -5.94
CA ILE A 100 -10.85 11.30 -6.18
C ILE A 100 -11.17 9.84 -5.82
N ILE A 101 -10.33 8.89 -6.26
CA ILE A 101 -10.49 7.46 -5.94
C ILE A 101 -10.42 7.24 -4.43
N GLN A 102 -9.47 7.88 -3.74
CA GLN A 102 -9.31 7.77 -2.28
C GLN A 102 -10.51 8.35 -1.52
N VAL A 103 -11.05 9.50 -1.95
CA VAL A 103 -12.29 10.06 -1.40
C VAL A 103 -13.45 9.08 -1.59
N ALA A 104 -13.62 8.52 -2.79
CA ALA A 104 -14.68 7.55 -3.08
C ALA A 104 -14.57 6.31 -2.18
N ILE A 105 -13.38 5.75 -2.00
CA ILE A 105 -13.12 4.62 -1.10
C ILE A 105 -13.50 4.96 0.35
N GLY A 106 -13.13 6.15 0.83
CA GLY A 106 -13.45 6.61 2.18
C GLY A 106 -14.94 6.80 2.40
N LEU A 107 -15.63 7.46 1.46
CA LEU A 107 -17.08 7.72 1.53
C LEU A 107 -17.92 6.44 1.47
N LEU A 108 -17.53 5.51 0.58
CA LEU A 108 -18.18 4.19 0.44
C LEU A 108 -17.79 3.21 1.55
N ARG A 109 -16.94 3.61 2.51
CA ARG A 109 -16.43 2.78 3.61
C ARG A 109 -15.72 1.51 3.13
N LEU A 110 -15.05 1.61 1.98
CA LEU A 110 -14.31 0.52 1.37
C LEU A 110 -12.89 0.37 1.96
N GLY A 111 -12.46 1.25 2.87
CA GLY A 111 -11.14 1.16 3.51
C GLY A 111 -10.88 -0.18 4.22
N LYS A 112 -11.92 -0.89 4.64
CA LYS A 112 -11.81 -2.26 5.20
C LYS A 112 -11.25 -3.29 4.22
N PHE A 113 -11.45 -3.07 2.91
CA PHE A 113 -11.03 -4.00 1.86
C PHE A 113 -9.54 -3.89 1.55
N ILE A 114 -8.83 -2.90 2.08
CA ILE A 114 -7.37 -2.85 1.92
C ILE A 114 -6.67 -4.05 2.55
N ARG A 115 -7.32 -4.68 3.54
CA ARG A 115 -6.88 -5.94 4.15
C ARG A 115 -6.88 -7.12 3.17
N LEU A 116 -7.49 -6.96 1.99
CA LEU A 116 -7.46 -7.96 0.93
C LEU A 116 -6.21 -7.86 0.04
N VAL A 117 -5.38 -6.82 0.20
CA VAL A 117 -4.11 -6.74 -0.52
C VAL A 117 -3.19 -7.86 -0.01
N PRO A 118 -2.78 -8.80 -0.86
CA PRO A 118 -1.97 -9.93 -0.42
C PRO A 118 -0.60 -9.47 0.09
N GLN A 119 -0.18 -9.97 1.24
CA GLN A 119 1.15 -9.66 1.82
C GLN A 119 2.33 -9.92 0.86
N PRO A 120 2.34 -11.00 0.04
CA PRO A 120 3.43 -11.21 -0.90
C PRO A 120 3.58 -10.09 -1.93
N VAL A 121 2.47 -9.47 -2.33
CA VAL A 121 2.49 -8.30 -3.23
C VAL A 121 3.10 -7.09 -2.52
N VAL A 122 2.75 -6.87 -1.24
CA VAL A 122 3.34 -5.78 -0.43
C VAL A 122 4.85 -5.98 -0.26
N TYR A 123 5.31 -7.18 0.11
CA TYR A 123 6.75 -7.44 0.24
C TYR A 123 7.49 -7.28 -1.09
N GLY A 124 6.91 -7.77 -2.18
CA GLY A 124 7.49 -7.61 -3.50
C GLY A 124 7.55 -6.15 -3.95
N PHE A 125 6.51 -5.38 -3.63
CA PHE A 125 6.43 -3.93 -3.86
C PHE A 125 7.52 -3.19 -3.07
N VAL A 126 7.63 -3.44 -1.77
CA VAL A 126 8.60 -2.77 -0.89
C VAL A 126 10.04 -3.11 -1.28
N ASN A 127 10.34 -4.37 -1.60
CA ASN A 127 11.67 -4.79 -2.05
C ASN A 127 12.01 -4.22 -3.45
N GLY A 128 11.04 -4.23 -4.37
CA GLY A 128 11.19 -3.63 -5.68
C GLY A 128 11.40 -2.12 -5.61
N LEU A 129 10.66 -1.43 -4.73
CA LEU A 129 10.81 -0.02 -4.42
C LEU A 129 12.23 0.30 -3.93
N ALA A 130 12.73 -0.47 -2.95
CA ALA A 130 14.08 -0.33 -2.45
C ALA A 130 15.13 -0.53 -3.55
N ALA A 131 14.93 -1.49 -4.46
CA ALA A 131 15.82 -1.73 -5.59
C ALA A 131 15.85 -0.55 -6.58
N ILE A 132 14.69 0.03 -6.93
CA ILE A 132 14.64 1.20 -7.81
C ILE A 132 15.35 2.41 -7.17
N ILE A 133 15.05 2.69 -5.89
CA ILE A 133 15.69 3.80 -5.18
C ILE A 133 17.21 3.60 -5.13
N PHE A 134 17.68 2.38 -4.86
CA PHE A 134 19.10 2.04 -4.86
C PHE A 134 19.76 2.29 -6.23
N MET A 135 19.14 1.84 -7.32
CA MET A 135 19.65 2.06 -8.67
C MET A 135 19.70 3.56 -9.01
N ALA A 136 18.68 4.33 -8.65
CA ALA A 136 18.67 5.77 -8.85
C ALA A 136 19.75 6.50 -8.03
N GLN A 137 20.11 5.98 -6.85
CA GLN A 137 21.25 6.52 -6.09
C GLN A 137 22.59 6.24 -6.79
N LEU A 138 22.73 5.08 -7.45
CA LEU A 138 23.92 4.76 -8.22
C LEU A 138 24.07 5.67 -9.46
N GLU A 139 22.97 6.11 -10.07
CA GLU A 139 23.02 7.07 -11.19
C GLU A 139 23.63 8.42 -10.79
N GLN A 140 23.55 8.81 -9.52
CA GLN A 140 24.20 10.03 -9.02
C GLN A 140 25.73 9.96 -9.05
N PHE A 141 26.30 8.75 -9.16
CA PHE A 141 27.74 8.53 -9.39
C PHE A 141 28.14 8.63 -10.86
N LYS A 142 27.23 9.06 -11.74
CA LYS A 142 27.54 9.37 -13.13
C LYS A 142 27.65 10.88 -13.35
N THR A 143 28.38 11.25 -14.40
CA THR A 143 28.63 12.61 -14.84
C THR A 143 28.44 12.66 -16.36
N HIS A 144 27.96 13.78 -16.86
CA HIS A 144 27.79 14.00 -18.29
C HIS A 144 29.04 14.69 -18.84
N ASP A 145 29.54 14.24 -19.99
CA ASP A 145 30.58 14.97 -20.71
C ASP A 145 29.99 16.15 -21.51
N ALA A 146 30.86 16.91 -22.18
CA ALA A 146 30.44 18.03 -23.02
C ALA A 146 29.58 17.61 -24.23
N ALA A 147 29.59 16.33 -24.60
CA ALA A 147 28.74 15.76 -25.65
C ALA A 147 27.42 15.18 -25.10
N GLY A 148 27.19 15.26 -23.78
CA GLY A 148 26.01 14.74 -23.11
C GLY A 148 26.03 13.23 -22.86
N ALA A 149 27.15 12.54 -23.10
CA ALA A 149 27.27 11.13 -22.80
C ALA A 149 27.52 10.89 -21.30
N GLU A 150 26.86 9.87 -20.74
CA GLU A 150 27.02 9.49 -19.35
C GLU A 150 28.28 8.66 -19.11
N HIS A 151 29.10 9.10 -18.15
CA HIS A 151 30.28 8.38 -17.69
C HIS A 151 30.26 8.24 -16.18
N TRP A 152 30.77 7.12 -15.67
CA TRP A 152 30.94 6.95 -14.23
C TRP A 152 32.00 7.92 -13.70
N LEU A 153 31.80 8.43 -12.48
CA LEU A 153 32.82 9.21 -11.78
C LEU A 153 34.08 8.36 -11.63
N THR A 154 35.23 8.98 -11.88
CA THR A 154 36.54 8.35 -11.75
C THR A 154 37.50 9.23 -10.96
N GLY A 155 38.62 8.67 -10.49
CA GLY A 155 39.68 9.41 -9.81
C GLY A 155 39.24 10.06 -8.48
N SER A 156 39.68 11.30 -8.25
CA SER A 156 39.43 12.03 -7.01
C SER A 156 37.95 12.32 -6.76
N ALA A 157 37.18 12.60 -7.82
CA ALA A 157 35.75 12.90 -7.71
C ALA A 157 34.96 11.71 -7.16
N LEU A 158 35.28 10.49 -7.62
CA LEU A 158 34.66 9.27 -7.11
C LEU A 158 35.00 9.04 -5.62
N LEU A 159 36.27 9.25 -5.23
CA LEU A 159 36.71 9.08 -3.84
C LEU A 159 36.05 10.10 -2.91
N ILE A 160 35.93 11.36 -3.33
CA ILE A 160 35.24 12.41 -2.57
C ILE A 160 33.76 12.06 -2.42
N MET A 161 33.07 11.75 -3.52
CA MET A 161 31.65 11.37 -3.49
C MET A 161 31.42 10.16 -2.57
N SER A 162 32.18 9.09 -2.76
CA SER A 162 32.05 7.86 -1.98
C SER A 162 32.38 8.08 -0.50
N GLY A 163 33.42 8.87 -0.20
CA GLY A 163 33.82 9.21 1.16
C GLY A 163 32.75 10.02 1.90
N LEU A 164 32.16 11.01 1.24
CA LEU A 164 31.08 11.81 1.82
C LEU A 164 29.78 11.01 1.99
N VAL A 165 29.44 10.14 1.03
CA VAL A 165 28.31 9.20 1.15
C VAL A 165 28.52 8.26 2.33
N ALA A 166 29.69 7.63 2.43
CA ALA A 166 30.02 6.73 3.54
C ALA A 166 30.00 7.44 4.89
N LEU A 167 30.51 8.69 4.96
CA LEU A 167 30.45 9.51 6.15
C LEU A 167 29.00 9.81 6.55
N THR A 168 28.15 10.17 5.59
CA THR A 168 26.73 10.40 5.82
C THR A 168 26.08 9.14 6.41
N MET A 169 26.27 7.99 5.77
CA MET A 169 25.72 6.71 6.23
C MET A 169 26.22 6.37 7.65
N ALA A 170 27.51 6.59 7.93
CA ALA A 170 28.09 6.37 9.25
C ALA A 170 27.43 7.25 10.31
N ILE A 171 27.23 8.54 10.05
CA ILE A 171 26.55 9.45 10.98
C ILE A 171 25.10 8.99 11.21
N VAL A 172 24.36 8.70 10.14
CA VAL A 172 22.96 8.25 10.24
C VAL A 172 22.82 6.98 11.07
N TYR A 173 23.75 6.04 10.92
CA TYR A 173 23.73 4.75 11.63
C TYR A 173 24.21 4.83 13.08
N PHE A 174 25.32 5.54 13.36
CA PHE A 174 25.96 5.54 14.67
C PHE A 174 25.42 6.64 15.61
N LEU A 175 25.02 7.80 15.09
CA LEU A 175 24.60 8.92 15.93
C LEU A 175 23.38 8.61 16.82
N PRO A 176 22.34 7.90 16.35
CA PRO A 176 21.19 7.52 17.19
C PRO A 176 21.56 6.68 18.43
N ARG A 177 22.76 6.07 18.43
CA ARG A 177 23.29 5.31 19.59
C ARG A 177 23.89 6.21 20.66
N LEU A 178 24.29 7.43 20.29
CA LEU A 178 24.85 8.42 21.20
C LEU A 178 23.79 9.39 21.70
N THR A 179 22.91 9.87 20.80
CA THR A 179 21.84 10.81 21.13
C THR A 179 20.62 10.59 20.24
N LYS A 180 19.44 10.79 20.81
CA LYS A 180 18.14 10.76 20.10
C LYS A 180 17.45 12.13 20.08
N ALA A 181 18.16 13.19 20.49
CA ALA A 181 17.57 14.52 20.63
C ALA A 181 17.29 15.20 19.28
N VAL A 182 18.02 14.84 18.23
CA VAL A 182 17.92 15.43 16.89
C VAL A 182 17.95 14.31 15.84
N PRO A 183 17.19 14.40 14.73
CA PRO A 183 17.24 13.43 13.64
C PRO A 183 18.65 13.26 13.09
N SER A 184 19.11 12.01 12.95
CA SER A 184 20.48 11.73 12.52
C SER A 184 20.75 12.10 11.06
N SER A 185 19.73 12.04 10.20
CA SER A 185 19.79 12.53 8.82
C SER A 185 20.10 14.03 8.74
N LEU A 186 19.46 14.84 9.59
CA LEU A 186 19.70 16.29 9.64
C LEU A 186 21.14 16.59 10.07
N VAL A 187 21.65 15.88 11.09
CA VAL A 187 23.03 16.04 11.55
C VAL A 187 24.01 15.61 10.47
N ALA A 188 23.76 14.49 9.79
CA ALA A 188 24.61 14.03 8.69
C ALA A 188 24.69 15.07 7.57
N ILE A 189 23.55 15.62 7.16
CA ILE A 189 23.47 16.67 6.14
C ILE A 189 24.21 17.93 6.57
N ALA A 190 23.99 18.39 7.80
CA ALA A 190 24.66 19.59 8.32
C ALA A 190 26.18 19.42 8.38
N VAL A 191 26.67 18.29 8.89
CA VAL A 191 28.10 17.99 9.00
C VAL A 191 28.75 17.89 7.62
N VAL A 192 28.14 17.14 6.70
CA VAL A 192 28.68 16.98 5.34
C VAL A 192 28.63 18.29 4.57
N SER A 193 27.58 19.08 4.72
CA SER A 193 27.49 20.42 4.12
C SER A 193 28.58 21.35 4.66
N ALA A 194 28.82 21.35 5.98
CA ALA A 194 29.87 22.16 6.60
C ALA A 194 31.26 21.74 6.10
N LEU A 195 31.52 20.44 5.94
CA LEU A 195 32.78 19.93 5.39
C LEU A 195 32.98 20.31 3.92
N VAL A 196 31.94 20.18 3.09
CA VAL A 196 32.02 20.52 1.67
C VAL A 196 32.22 22.02 1.47
N ILE A 197 31.40 22.83 2.13
CA ILE A 197 31.43 24.30 1.98
C ILE A 197 32.71 24.88 2.62
N GLY A 198 33.06 24.45 3.84
CA GLY A 198 34.23 24.95 4.56
C GLY A 198 35.55 24.41 4.01
N GLY A 199 35.55 23.18 3.48
CA GLY A 199 36.72 22.55 2.88
C GLY A 199 36.90 22.83 1.38
N GLY A 200 35.95 23.51 0.73
CA GLY A 200 35.99 23.77 -0.70
C GLY A 200 35.99 22.51 -1.57
N LEU A 201 35.35 21.44 -1.10
CA LEU A 201 35.32 20.16 -1.82
C LEU A 201 34.43 20.27 -3.05
N GLN A 202 34.97 19.93 -4.21
CA GLN A 202 34.22 19.94 -5.47
C GLN A 202 33.27 18.75 -5.50
N THR A 203 31.98 19.01 -5.34
CA THR A 203 30.91 18.03 -5.45
C THR A 203 29.64 18.72 -5.96
N LYS A 204 28.73 17.94 -6.53
CA LYS A 204 27.45 18.46 -7.02
C LYS A 204 26.57 18.85 -5.84
N ALA A 205 25.90 19.99 -5.93
CA ALA A 205 24.87 20.43 -5.01
C ALA A 205 23.47 20.25 -5.62
N VAL A 206 22.42 20.35 -4.81
CA VAL A 206 21.04 20.22 -5.29
C VAL A 206 20.72 21.30 -6.33
N GLY A 207 21.20 22.53 -6.12
CA GLY A 207 20.98 23.65 -7.03
C GLY A 207 21.58 23.46 -8.43
N ASP A 208 22.56 22.57 -8.58
CA ASP A 208 23.16 22.24 -9.88
C ASP A 208 22.22 21.36 -10.74
N ILE A 209 21.28 20.65 -10.13
CA ILE A 209 20.32 19.79 -10.82
C ILE A 209 19.01 20.54 -11.09
N ALA A 210 18.49 21.21 -10.08
CA ALA A 210 17.20 21.87 -10.17
C ALA A 210 17.15 23.10 -9.26
N SER A 211 16.63 24.20 -9.79
CA SER A 211 16.36 25.37 -8.98
C SER A 211 15.20 25.08 -8.01
N ILE A 212 15.38 25.54 -6.78
CA ILE A 212 14.42 25.48 -5.68
C ILE A 212 13.84 26.87 -5.40
N ALA A 213 14.43 27.92 -5.99
CA ALA A 213 13.87 29.26 -5.96
C ALA A 213 12.42 29.25 -6.48
N GLY A 214 11.47 29.50 -5.57
CA GLY A 214 10.05 29.40 -5.85
C GLY A 214 9.21 30.04 -4.76
N GLY A 215 7.92 30.18 -5.05
CA GLY A 215 6.91 30.66 -4.10
C GLY A 215 6.12 29.51 -3.48
N LEU A 216 5.13 29.87 -2.65
CA LEU A 216 4.12 28.89 -2.22
C LEU A 216 3.43 28.27 -3.44
N PRO A 217 2.96 27.00 -3.33
CA PRO A 217 2.22 26.36 -4.41
C PRO A 217 1.04 27.23 -4.84
N THR A 218 0.94 27.47 -6.15
CA THR A 218 -0.17 28.21 -6.75
C THR A 218 -1.12 27.23 -7.41
N PHE A 219 -2.37 27.66 -7.61
CA PHE A 219 -3.34 26.84 -8.31
C PHE A 219 -2.89 26.61 -9.76
N HIS A 220 -2.80 25.35 -10.15
CA HIS A 220 -2.39 24.88 -11.47
C HIS A 220 -3.33 23.78 -11.93
N LEU A 221 -4.16 24.08 -12.92
CA LEU A 221 -5.00 23.07 -13.54
C LEU A 221 -4.13 22.25 -14.52
N PRO A 222 -4.10 20.90 -14.44
CA PRO A 222 -3.29 20.08 -15.32
C PRO A 222 -3.58 20.36 -16.80
N GLN A 223 -2.55 20.76 -17.55
CA GLN A 223 -2.65 21.16 -18.97
C GLN A 223 -2.51 19.94 -19.90
N VAL A 224 -3.43 18.99 -19.76
CA VAL A 224 -3.48 17.78 -20.60
C VAL A 224 -4.77 17.71 -21.42
N PRO A 225 -4.74 17.11 -22.63
CA PRO A 225 -5.95 16.89 -23.40
C PRO A 225 -6.95 16.04 -22.61
N LEU A 226 -8.15 16.54 -22.37
CA LEU A 226 -9.21 15.78 -21.71
C LEU A 226 -9.85 14.80 -22.71
N SER A 227 -9.15 13.69 -22.95
CA SER A 227 -9.56 12.64 -23.90
C SER A 227 -9.66 11.28 -23.21
N TRP A 228 -10.38 10.35 -23.84
CA TRP A 228 -10.44 8.96 -23.38
C TRP A 228 -9.05 8.31 -23.34
N HIS A 229 -8.17 8.66 -24.28
CA HIS A 229 -6.79 8.18 -24.32
C HIS A 229 -6.00 8.63 -23.09
N THR A 230 -6.05 9.92 -22.76
CA THR A 230 -5.41 10.48 -21.56
C THR A 230 -5.90 9.77 -20.30
N LEU A 231 -7.21 9.56 -20.18
CA LEU A 231 -7.78 8.83 -19.05
C LEU A 231 -7.29 7.38 -19.00
N ALA A 232 -7.24 6.68 -20.13
CA ALA A 232 -6.75 5.30 -20.20
C ALA A 232 -5.27 5.16 -19.81
N VAL A 233 -4.45 6.17 -20.13
CA VAL A 233 -3.04 6.24 -19.73
C VAL A 233 -2.89 6.51 -18.23
N VAL A 234 -3.66 7.46 -17.69
CA VAL A 234 -3.48 7.96 -16.31
C VAL A 234 -4.18 7.10 -15.27
N LEU A 235 -5.35 6.53 -15.60
CA LEU A 235 -6.20 5.81 -14.66
C LEU A 235 -5.49 4.62 -13.96
N PRO A 236 -4.67 3.78 -14.63
CA PRO A 236 -3.93 2.72 -13.97
C PRO A 236 -2.97 3.26 -12.90
N TYR A 237 -2.23 4.33 -13.21
CA TYR A 237 -1.33 4.99 -12.25
C TYR A 237 -2.11 5.56 -11.07
N ALA A 238 -3.19 6.31 -11.34
CA ALA A 238 -4.04 6.89 -10.31
C ALA A 238 -4.61 5.82 -9.35
N PHE A 239 -5.06 4.69 -9.89
CA PHE A 239 -5.60 3.59 -9.10
C PHE A 239 -4.54 2.92 -8.22
N ILE A 240 -3.35 2.67 -8.76
CA ILE A 240 -2.26 2.03 -8.02
C ILE A 240 -1.72 2.95 -6.94
N MET A 241 -1.49 4.23 -7.26
CA MET A 241 -1.10 5.23 -6.26
C MET A 241 -2.16 5.37 -5.17
N ALA A 242 -3.45 5.33 -5.52
CA ALA A 242 -4.53 5.34 -4.54
C ALA A 242 -4.45 4.14 -3.58
N LEU A 243 -4.28 2.93 -4.12
CA LEU A 243 -4.20 1.71 -3.32
C LEU A 243 -2.95 1.69 -2.43
N VAL A 244 -1.79 2.00 -2.98
CA VAL A 244 -0.51 2.08 -2.24
C VAL A 244 -0.60 3.13 -1.15
N GLY A 245 -1.03 4.35 -1.49
CA GLY A 245 -1.14 5.46 -0.54
C GLY A 245 -2.10 5.17 0.60
N LEU A 246 -3.24 4.53 0.32
CA LEU A 246 -4.17 4.12 1.38
C LEU A 246 -3.64 2.95 2.21
N THR A 247 -2.87 2.02 1.61
CA THR A 247 -2.28 0.89 2.32
C THR A 247 -1.28 1.40 3.35
N GLU A 248 -0.39 2.28 2.93
CA GLU A 248 0.56 2.97 3.81
C GLU A 248 -0.16 3.79 4.88
N SER A 249 -1.21 4.53 4.52
CA SER A 249 -1.97 5.32 5.48
C SER A 249 -2.63 4.48 6.57
N LEU A 250 -3.25 3.36 6.19
CA LEU A 250 -3.95 2.50 7.14
C LEU A 250 -2.99 1.63 7.97
N LEU A 251 -1.83 1.25 7.42
CA LEU A 251 -0.74 0.63 8.18
C LEU A 251 -0.14 1.62 9.19
N THR A 252 0.19 2.83 8.75
CA THR A 252 0.69 3.89 9.63
C THR A 252 -0.29 4.17 10.74
N LEU A 253 -1.58 4.31 10.42
CA LEU A 253 -2.64 4.51 11.40
C LEU A 253 -2.65 3.40 12.47
N THR A 254 -2.46 2.14 12.07
CA THR A 254 -2.40 1.00 12.99
C THR A 254 -1.18 1.09 13.92
N VAL A 255 -0.03 1.50 13.39
CA VAL A 255 1.19 1.75 14.21
C VAL A 255 0.95 2.87 15.22
N VAL A 256 0.32 3.98 14.81
CA VAL A 256 -0.02 5.08 15.75
C VAL A 256 -1.01 4.59 16.81
N ASP A 257 -2.00 3.77 16.41
CA ASP A 257 -2.97 3.15 17.32
C ASP A 257 -2.27 2.32 18.41
N GLU A 258 -1.33 1.46 18.03
CA GLU A 258 -0.55 0.64 18.95
C GLU A 258 0.37 1.47 19.85
N MET A 259 1.04 2.50 19.33
CA MET A 259 1.97 3.32 20.12
C MET A 259 1.32 4.25 21.14
N THR A 260 0.03 4.56 20.95
CA THR A 260 -0.68 5.54 21.78
C THR A 260 -1.88 4.94 22.50
N ASP A 261 -2.12 3.63 22.37
CA ASP A 261 -3.26 2.91 22.93
C ASP A 261 -4.62 3.57 22.64
N THR A 262 -4.76 4.15 21.43
CA THR A 262 -6.01 4.78 20.97
C THR A 262 -6.37 4.33 19.57
N ARG A 263 -7.60 4.61 19.11
CA ARG A 263 -8.10 4.11 17.83
C ARG A 263 -8.36 5.23 16.82
N GLY A 264 -7.76 5.11 15.64
CA GLY A 264 -7.97 5.98 14.49
C GLY A 264 -9.24 5.69 13.70
N ARG A 265 -9.60 6.62 12.82
CA ARG A 265 -10.75 6.50 11.90
C ARG A 265 -10.30 6.31 10.46
N GLY A 266 -10.04 5.05 10.07
CA GLY A 266 -9.50 4.72 8.74
C GLY A 266 -10.28 5.30 7.55
N ASN A 267 -11.62 5.24 7.53
CA ASN A 267 -12.40 5.80 6.41
C ASN A 267 -12.31 7.34 6.33
N GLN A 268 -12.25 8.02 7.48
CA GLN A 268 -12.04 9.47 7.52
C GLN A 268 -10.64 9.80 7.00
N ASP A 269 -9.66 8.96 7.34
CA ASP A 269 -8.29 9.09 6.86
C ASP A 269 -8.18 8.91 5.34
N CYS A 270 -8.90 7.93 4.75
CA CYS A 270 -8.99 7.78 3.29
C CYS A 270 -9.53 9.05 2.61
N VAL A 271 -10.59 9.66 3.17
CA VAL A 271 -11.13 10.92 2.63
C VAL A 271 -10.10 12.06 2.77
N ALA A 272 -9.40 12.13 3.89
CA ALA A 272 -8.39 13.17 4.12
C ALA A 272 -7.20 13.06 3.16
N GLN A 273 -6.67 11.85 2.96
CA GLN A 273 -5.64 11.57 1.95
C GLN A 273 -6.14 11.95 0.55
N GLY A 274 -7.39 11.60 0.24
CA GLY A 274 -7.98 11.92 -1.05
C GLY A 274 -8.11 13.42 -1.30
N LEU A 275 -8.61 14.18 -0.33
CA LEU A 275 -8.69 15.64 -0.41
C LEU A 275 -7.30 16.28 -0.52
N ALA A 276 -6.34 15.78 0.25
CA ALA A 276 -4.94 16.23 0.23
C ALA A 276 -4.31 16.01 -1.15
N ASN A 277 -4.53 14.85 -1.76
CA ASN A 277 -4.01 14.54 -3.08
C ASN A 277 -4.74 15.29 -4.21
N ILE A 278 -6.06 15.53 -4.11
CA ILE A 278 -6.75 16.44 -5.03
C ILE A 278 -6.13 17.83 -4.97
N ALA A 279 -5.98 18.38 -3.77
CA ALA A 279 -5.38 19.70 -3.57
C ALA A 279 -3.95 19.75 -4.12
N SER A 280 -3.13 18.74 -3.82
CA SER A 280 -1.76 18.62 -4.35
C SER A 280 -1.75 18.59 -5.88
N GLY A 281 -2.58 17.76 -6.51
CA GLY A 281 -2.62 17.66 -7.97
C GLY A 281 -3.04 18.97 -8.64
N LEU A 282 -4.00 19.69 -8.05
CA LEU A 282 -4.48 20.99 -8.52
C LEU A 282 -3.54 22.17 -8.21
N THR A 283 -2.41 21.92 -7.57
CA THR A 283 -1.35 22.91 -7.32
C THR A 283 -0.02 22.48 -7.92
N GLY A 284 -0.04 21.52 -8.86
CA GLY A 284 1.17 21.01 -9.50
C GLY A 284 2.08 20.21 -8.56
N GLY A 285 1.52 19.43 -7.65
CA GLY A 285 2.23 18.60 -6.67
C GLY A 285 2.31 17.12 -7.08
N MET A 286 3.33 16.42 -6.59
CA MET A 286 3.57 15.00 -6.91
C MET A 286 2.66 13.98 -6.18
N GLY A 287 1.81 14.45 -5.27
CA GLY A 287 1.00 13.58 -4.43
C GLY A 287 1.80 12.95 -3.29
N GLY A 288 1.12 12.11 -2.50
CA GLY A 288 1.71 11.52 -1.31
C GLY A 288 0.73 10.72 -0.45
N CYS A 289 1.22 10.31 0.72
CA CYS A 289 0.47 9.51 1.68
C CYS A 289 1.06 9.68 3.10
N ALA A 290 0.55 8.91 4.07
CA ALA A 290 1.19 8.83 5.38
C ALA A 290 2.62 8.30 5.26
N MET A 291 3.50 8.79 6.13
CA MET A 291 4.89 8.36 6.21
C MET A 291 5.17 7.80 7.60
N ILE A 292 5.40 6.48 7.67
CA ILE A 292 5.65 5.79 8.94
C ILE A 292 6.84 6.41 9.66
N GLY A 293 7.99 6.56 8.99
CA GLY A 293 9.20 7.14 9.62
C GLY A 293 8.99 8.54 10.20
N GLN A 294 8.32 9.42 9.46
CA GLN A 294 8.07 10.80 9.90
C GLN A 294 7.01 10.87 11.00
N THR A 295 6.06 9.94 10.97
CA THR A 295 5.09 9.75 12.05
C THR A 295 5.78 9.28 13.33
N MET A 296 6.74 8.35 13.24
CA MET A 296 7.55 7.91 14.38
C MET A 296 8.35 9.08 14.96
N VAL A 297 9.03 9.87 14.13
CA VAL A 297 9.78 11.06 14.58
C VAL A 297 8.86 12.04 15.33
N ASN A 298 7.67 12.28 14.80
CA ASN A 298 6.68 13.16 15.45
C ASN A 298 6.25 12.61 16.82
N LEU A 299 5.89 11.32 16.89
CA LEU A 299 5.44 10.67 18.13
C LEU A 299 6.54 10.56 19.20
N GLU A 300 7.77 10.24 18.79
CA GLU A 300 8.95 10.20 19.67
C GLU A 300 9.30 11.60 20.19
N SER A 301 9.07 12.63 19.36
CA SER A 301 9.17 14.05 19.75
C SER A 301 7.96 14.53 20.55
N ARG A 302 7.05 13.64 20.95
CA ARG A 302 5.85 13.88 21.77
C ARG A 302 4.70 14.62 21.07
N GLY A 303 4.73 14.74 19.73
CA GLY A 303 3.61 15.26 18.95
C GLY A 303 2.52 14.21 18.78
N ARG A 304 1.41 14.32 19.52
CA ARG A 304 0.30 13.34 19.49
C ARG A 304 -1.01 13.95 19.00
N GLY A 305 -1.06 15.27 18.91
CA GLY A 305 -2.18 16.06 18.43
C GLY A 305 -2.10 16.36 16.93
N ARG A 306 -3.01 17.23 16.49
CA ARG A 306 -3.04 17.74 15.11
C ARG A 306 -2.14 18.96 14.93
N LEU A 307 -1.82 19.64 16.02
CA LEU A 307 -1.04 20.87 15.99
C LEU A 307 0.37 20.60 15.47
N SER A 308 0.98 19.48 15.87
CA SER A 308 2.33 19.13 15.39
C SER A 308 2.37 19.00 13.87
N GLY A 309 1.37 18.37 13.25
CA GLY A 309 1.27 18.29 11.79
C GLY A 309 1.01 19.64 11.11
N VAL A 310 0.17 20.50 11.69
CA VAL A 310 -0.04 21.88 11.17
C VAL A 310 1.26 22.70 11.27
N VAL A 311 1.99 22.58 12.37
CA VAL A 311 3.30 23.24 12.56
C VAL A 311 4.31 22.70 11.55
N ALA A 312 4.33 21.38 11.32
CA ALA A 312 5.21 20.77 10.33
C ALA A 312 4.93 21.32 8.92
N ALA A 313 3.65 21.39 8.53
CA ALA A 313 3.25 21.99 7.26
C ALA A 313 3.67 23.47 7.15
N GLY A 314 3.43 24.27 8.19
CA GLY A 314 3.85 25.67 8.23
C GLY A 314 5.36 25.85 8.13
N ALA A 315 6.13 24.98 8.79
CA ALA A 315 7.59 24.98 8.70
C ALA A 315 8.08 24.57 7.29
N LEU A 316 7.45 23.59 6.64
CA LEU A 316 7.74 23.25 5.24
C LEU A 316 7.46 24.42 4.30
N ALA A 317 6.33 25.11 4.48
CA ALA A 317 6.01 26.32 3.71
C ALA A 317 7.06 27.43 3.92
N LEU A 318 7.54 27.60 5.16
CA LEU A 318 8.62 28.54 5.47
C LEU A 318 9.94 28.13 4.79
N PHE A 319 10.28 26.84 4.75
CA PHE A 319 11.46 26.34 4.04
C PHE A 319 11.38 26.60 2.53
N VAL A 320 10.20 26.48 1.93
CA VAL A 320 10.01 26.82 0.50
C VAL A 320 10.32 28.30 0.25
N VAL A 321 9.75 29.19 1.06
CA VAL A 321 9.82 30.64 0.81
C VAL A 321 11.17 31.24 1.23
N ALA A 322 11.75 30.80 2.35
CA ALA A 322 12.94 31.42 2.94
C ALA A 322 14.17 30.50 2.98
N GLY A 323 14.00 29.19 2.79
CA GLY A 323 15.06 28.18 2.90
C GLY A 323 15.65 27.72 1.57
N SER A 324 15.09 28.13 0.43
CA SER A 324 15.50 27.67 -0.91
C SER A 324 17.01 27.78 -1.16
N GLY A 325 17.60 28.94 -0.86
CA GLY A 325 19.05 29.16 -1.04
C GLY A 325 19.94 28.30 -0.13
N LEU A 326 19.43 27.80 0.99
CA LEU A 326 20.15 26.85 1.83
C LEU A 326 20.06 25.43 1.25
N ILE A 327 18.88 25.04 0.77
CA ILE A 327 18.64 23.71 0.18
C ILE A 327 19.44 23.55 -1.11
N GLU A 328 19.53 24.59 -1.95
CA GLU A 328 20.32 24.56 -3.19
C GLU A 328 21.81 24.30 -2.95
N ARG A 329 22.34 24.67 -1.78
CA ARG A 329 23.75 24.45 -1.39
C ARG A 329 24.02 23.07 -0.77
N LEU A 330 22.98 22.25 -0.57
CA LEU A 330 23.16 20.93 0.02
C LEU A 330 23.96 20.04 -0.94
N PRO A 331 25.06 19.41 -0.49
CA PRO A 331 25.80 18.45 -1.29
C PRO A 331 24.92 17.23 -1.62
N LEU A 332 24.88 16.83 -2.89
CA LEU A 332 24.16 15.63 -3.30
C LEU A 332 24.67 14.37 -2.60
N ALA A 333 25.97 14.31 -2.29
CA ALA A 333 26.55 13.21 -1.53
C ALA A 333 25.84 12.96 -0.18
N ALA A 334 25.40 14.04 0.50
CA ALA A 334 24.66 13.93 1.74
C ALA A 334 23.26 13.35 1.53
N LEU A 335 22.55 13.78 0.50
CA LEU A 335 21.22 13.23 0.17
C LEU A 335 21.31 11.77 -0.27
N VAL A 336 22.28 11.45 -1.13
CA VAL A 336 22.54 10.08 -1.60
C VAL A 336 22.85 9.15 -0.43
N GLY A 337 23.69 9.57 0.51
CA GLY A 337 23.99 8.78 1.71
C GLY A 337 22.77 8.56 2.62
N VAL A 338 21.93 9.58 2.81
CA VAL A 338 20.65 9.43 3.53
C VAL A 338 19.74 8.45 2.78
N MET A 339 19.64 8.56 1.46
CA MET A 339 18.81 7.67 0.64
C MET A 339 19.29 6.22 0.63
N PHE A 340 20.59 5.95 0.69
CA PHE A 340 21.08 4.59 0.90
C PHE A 340 20.62 4.02 2.25
N MET A 341 20.60 4.84 3.31
CA MET A 341 20.06 4.41 4.60
C MET A 341 18.55 4.17 4.55
N VAL A 342 17.80 5.01 3.82
CA VAL A 342 16.37 4.81 3.57
C VAL A 342 16.13 3.52 2.79
N VAL A 343 16.92 3.21 1.76
CA VAL A 343 16.86 1.93 1.02
C VAL A 343 17.05 0.74 1.95
N ILE A 344 18.09 0.77 2.80
CA ILE A 344 18.38 -0.30 3.76
C ILE A 344 17.21 -0.48 4.74
N GLY A 345 16.59 0.61 5.18
CA GLY A 345 15.43 0.57 6.07
C GLY A 345 14.12 0.16 5.37
N THR A 346 13.99 0.48 4.08
CA THR A 346 12.79 0.15 3.28
C THR A 346 12.82 -1.32 2.88
N PHE A 347 13.98 -1.88 2.56
CA PHE A 347 14.08 -3.28 2.14
C PHE A 347 13.57 -4.23 3.24
N GLU A 348 12.62 -5.11 2.89
CA GLU A 348 11.97 -5.99 3.87
C GLU A 348 12.83 -7.22 4.14
N TRP A 349 13.84 -7.10 5.00
CA TRP A 349 14.78 -8.17 5.32
C TRP A 349 14.12 -9.42 5.91
N ALA A 350 12.95 -9.31 6.54
CA ALA A 350 12.24 -10.49 7.03
C ALA A 350 11.79 -11.40 5.89
N SER A 351 11.40 -10.83 4.74
CA SER A 351 10.95 -11.57 3.55
C SER A 351 11.97 -12.60 3.07
N LEU A 352 13.28 -12.26 3.08
CA LEU A 352 14.36 -13.19 2.72
C LEU A 352 14.53 -14.31 3.75
N ARG A 353 14.37 -14.01 5.04
CA ARG A 353 14.50 -14.99 6.14
C ARG A 353 13.35 -15.99 6.14
N ILE A 354 12.14 -15.54 5.83
CA ILE A 354 10.94 -16.38 5.81
C ILE A 354 10.66 -16.99 4.43
N LEU A 355 11.46 -16.69 3.41
CA LEU A 355 11.29 -17.17 2.03
C LEU A 355 11.10 -18.69 1.96
N ARG A 356 11.86 -19.45 2.76
CA ARG A 356 11.79 -20.92 2.81
C ARG A 356 10.59 -21.47 3.60
N ARG A 357 9.85 -20.60 4.30
CA ARG A 357 8.69 -20.95 5.13
C ARG A 357 7.36 -20.52 4.50
N MET A 358 7.38 -19.68 3.47
CA MET A 358 6.19 -19.21 2.77
C MET A 358 5.68 -20.26 1.76
N PRO A 359 4.36 -20.28 1.47
CA PRO A 359 3.82 -21.05 0.35
C PRO A 359 4.54 -20.71 -0.96
N ALA A 360 4.75 -21.70 -1.83
CA ALA A 360 5.47 -21.50 -3.10
C ALA A 360 4.78 -20.47 -4.00
N SER A 361 3.44 -20.40 -3.96
CA SER A 361 2.61 -19.40 -4.62
C SER A 361 2.94 -17.98 -4.17
N ASP A 362 3.01 -17.77 -2.86
CA ASP A 362 3.34 -16.48 -2.25
C ASP A 362 4.78 -16.05 -2.60
N VAL A 363 5.74 -16.97 -2.51
CA VAL A 363 7.14 -16.72 -2.90
C VAL A 363 7.22 -16.30 -4.38
N PHE A 364 6.52 -17.01 -5.25
CA PHE A 364 6.49 -16.70 -6.68
C PHE A 364 5.92 -15.30 -6.93
N VAL A 365 4.78 -14.94 -6.32
CA VAL A 365 4.18 -13.61 -6.45
C VAL A 365 5.14 -12.52 -5.99
N MET A 366 5.76 -12.70 -4.82
CA MET A 366 6.70 -11.72 -4.28
C MET A 366 7.92 -11.51 -5.18
N LEU A 367 8.52 -12.60 -5.67
CA LEU A 367 9.65 -12.53 -6.60
C LEU A 367 9.25 -11.92 -7.94
N LEU A 368 8.06 -12.27 -8.46
CA LEU A 368 7.51 -11.70 -9.69
C LEU A 368 7.40 -10.18 -9.57
N VAL A 369 6.75 -9.68 -8.52
CA VAL A 369 6.59 -8.23 -8.30
C VAL A 369 7.96 -7.55 -8.15
N THR A 370 8.86 -8.13 -7.36
CA THR A 370 10.20 -7.57 -7.14
C THR A 370 11.00 -7.49 -8.45
N LEU A 371 11.01 -8.57 -9.23
CA LEU A 371 11.82 -8.67 -10.45
C LEU A 371 11.27 -7.82 -11.58
N VAL A 372 9.95 -7.82 -11.80
CA VAL A 372 9.31 -6.95 -12.80
C VAL A 372 9.55 -5.49 -12.44
N THR A 373 9.46 -5.13 -11.15
CA THR A 373 9.79 -3.78 -10.69
C THR A 373 11.24 -3.42 -11.00
N ALA A 374 12.19 -4.28 -10.61
CA ALA A 374 13.62 -4.00 -10.76
C ALA A 374 14.09 -3.95 -12.21
N ILE A 375 13.53 -4.79 -13.10
CA ILE A 375 13.93 -4.87 -14.51
C ILE A 375 13.18 -3.84 -15.35
N SER A 376 11.85 -3.80 -15.24
CA SER A 376 11.02 -2.98 -16.11
C SER A 376 10.90 -1.53 -15.61
N GLN A 377 11.39 -1.23 -14.40
CA GLN A 377 11.25 0.07 -13.73
C GLN A 377 9.79 0.58 -13.74
N ASN A 378 8.83 -0.35 -13.80
CA ASN A 378 7.39 -0.08 -13.89
C ASN A 378 6.70 -0.78 -12.73
N LEU A 379 6.73 -0.11 -11.58
CA LEU A 379 6.14 -0.59 -10.34
C LEU A 379 4.63 -0.78 -10.47
N ALA A 380 3.97 0.06 -11.26
CA ALA A 380 2.54 -0.03 -11.51
C ALA A 380 2.17 -1.39 -12.14
N LEU A 381 2.84 -1.74 -13.22
CA LEU A 381 2.66 -3.02 -13.89
C LEU A 381 2.95 -4.20 -12.95
N ALA A 382 4.04 -4.12 -12.18
CA ALA A 382 4.44 -5.17 -11.26
C ALA A 382 3.36 -5.45 -10.20
N VAL A 383 2.81 -4.41 -9.57
CA VAL A 383 1.74 -4.55 -8.55
C VAL A 383 0.48 -5.13 -9.17
N LEU A 384 0.05 -4.65 -10.34
CA LEU A 384 -1.14 -5.16 -11.02
C LEU A 384 -1.01 -6.66 -11.33
N LEU A 385 0.12 -7.07 -11.91
CA LEU A 385 0.44 -8.48 -12.17
C LEU A 385 0.46 -9.29 -10.87
N GLY A 386 1.09 -8.77 -9.82
CA GLY A 386 1.14 -9.42 -8.51
C GLY A 386 -0.24 -9.68 -7.91
N VAL A 387 -1.13 -8.68 -7.95
CA VAL A 387 -2.51 -8.80 -7.46
C VAL A 387 -3.29 -9.83 -8.27
N VAL A 388 -3.20 -9.80 -9.60
CA VAL A 388 -3.90 -10.75 -10.48
C VAL A 388 -3.41 -12.18 -10.24
N VAL A 389 -2.09 -12.41 -10.22
CA VAL A 389 -1.52 -13.74 -9.98
C VAL A 389 -1.84 -14.23 -8.57
N SER A 390 -1.79 -13.36 -7.56
CA SER A 390 -2.15 -13.74 -6.20
C SER A 390 -3.64 -14.10 -6.08
N ALA A 391 -4.54 -13.34 -6.71
CA ALA A 391 -5.97 -13.65 -6.74
C ALA A 391 -6.25 -15.00 -7.42
N LEU A 392 -5.59 -15.27 -8.56
CA LEU A 392 -5.69 -16.55 -9.26
C LEU A 392 -5.14 -17.71 -8.42
N SER A 393 -3.99 -17.52 -7.77
CA SER A 393 -3.40 -18.53 -6.90
C SER A 393 -4.31 -18.84 -5.70
N PHE A 394 -4.88 -17.80 -5.08
CA PHE A 394 -5.85 -17.96 -4.00
C PHE A 394 -7.09 -18.73 -4.47
N ALA A 395 -7.65 -18.37 -5.63
CA ALA A 395 -8.80 -19.09 -6.19
C ALA A 395 -8.47 -20.57 -6.47
N TRP A 396 -7.29 -20.86 -7.02
CA TRP A 396 -6.82 -22.21 -7.33
C TRP A 396 -6.59 -23.06 -6.07
N GLU A 397 -5.97 -22.48 -5.03
CA GLU A 397 -5.79 -23.19 -3.76
C GLU A 397 -7.11 -23.50 -3.06
N ASN A 398 -8.08 -22.58 -3.11
CA ASN A 398 -9.41 -22.83 -2.56
C ASN A 398 -10.19 -23.89 -3.36
N ALA A 399 -10.05 -23.90 -4.69
CA ALA A 399 -10.66 -24.91 -5.55
C ALA A 399 -10.24 -26.35 -5.18
N LYS A 400 -8.97 -26.54 -4.78
CA LYS A 400 -8.43 -27.86 -4.38
C LYS A 400 -8.85 -28.32 -2.99
N ARG A 401 -9.46 -27.44 -2.17
CA ARG A 401 -9.81 -27.74 -0.77
C ARG A 401 -11.12 -28.50 -0.62
N ILE A 402 -11.89 -28.68 -1.70
CA ILE A 402 -13.13 -29.46 -1.62
C ILE A 402 -12.83 -30.94 -1.32
N ARG A 403 -13.35 -31.42 -0.20
CA ARG A 403 -13.15 -32.78 0.29
C ARG A 403 -14.49 -33.37 0.68
N ALA A 404 -14.63 -34.67 0.50
CA ALA A 404 -15.79 -35.42 0.95
C ALA A 404 -15.29 -36.56 1.85
N ARG A 405 -15.71 -36.57 3.12
CA ARG A 405 -15.64 -37.77 3.96
C ARG A 405 -16.91 -38.55 3.75
N HIS A 406 -16.83 -39.88 3.85
CA HIS A 406 -18.02 -40.70 3.76
C HIS A 406 -18.03 -41.77 4.84
N HIS A 407 -19.23 -42.08 5.32
CA HIS A 407 -19.50 -43.20 6.21
C HIS A 407 -20.85 -43.83 5.85
N LEU A 408 -21.02 -45.11 6.19
CA LEU A 408 -22.29 -45.81 6.05
C LEU A 408 -22.94 -45.86 7.43
N ASP A 409 -24.23 -45.52 7.52
CA ASP A 409 -24.96 -45.64 8.77
C ASP A 409 -25.53 -47.06 8.97
N ALA A 410 -26.13 -47.28 10.15
CA ALA A 410 -26.74 -48.56 10.51
C ALA A 410 -27.96 -48.93 9.64
N ALA A 411 -28.56 -47.97 8.95
CA ALA A 411 -29.68 -48.16 8.02
C ALA A 411 -29.21 -48.45 6.58
N GLY A 412 -27.90 -48.45 6.33
CA GLY A 412 -27.32 -48.68 5.01
C GLY A 412 -27.29 -47.44 4.10
N VAL A 413 -27.55 -46.25 4.65
CA VAL A 413 -27.47 -44.97 3.93
C VAL A 413 -26.04 -44.46 3.97
N LYS A 414 -25.54 -43.97 2.82
CA LYS A 414 -24.20 -43.38 2.76
C LYS A 414 -24.28 -41.87 2.94
N HIS A 415 -23.51 -41.36 3.89
CA HIS A 415 -23.40 -39.93 4.16
C HIS A 415 -22.10 -39.41 3.57
N TYR A 416 -22.18 -38.36 2.76
CA TYR A 416 -21.05 -37.60 2.24
C TYR A 416 -20.98 -36.25 2.95
N GLU A 417 -20.04 -36.10 3.87
CA GLU A 417 -19.75 -34.86 4.56
C GLU A 417 -18.79 -34.00 3.72
N LEU A 418 -19.28 -32.85 3.26
CA LEU A 418 -18.53 -31.96 2.40
C LEU A 418 -17.82 -30.87 3.20
N TYR A 419 -16.56 -30.66 2.86
CA TYR A 419 -15.70 -29.64 3.45
C TYR A 419 -15.15 -28.73 2.35
N GLY A 420 -15.18 -27.42 2.60
CA GLY A 420 -14.68 -26.40 1.67
C GLY A 420 -15.73 -25.90 0.68
N PRO A 421 -15.46 -24.77 -0.01
CA PRO A 421 -16.45 -24.12 -0.87
C PRO A 421 -16.66 -24.89 -2.18
N LEU A 422 -17.92 -25.01 -2.59
CA LEU A 422 -18.32 -25.47 -3.94
C LEU A 422 -18.63 -24.26 -4.80
N PHE A 423 -17.78 -24.02 -5.81
CA PHE A 423 -17.85 -22.93 -6.78
C PHE A 423 -17.25 -23.40 -8.12
N PHE A 424 -17.27 -22.56 -9.16
CA PHE A 424 -16.82 -22.89 -10.52
C PHE A 424 -15.46 -23.59 -10.56
N GLY A 425 -14.51 -23.19 -9.70
CA GLY A 425 -13.16 -23.76 -9.66
C GLY A 425 -13.10 -25.17 -9.06
N SER A 426 -14.05 -25.54 -8.21
CA SER A 426 -14.05 -26.82 -7.49
C SER A 426 -15.02 -27.86 -8.07
N VAL A 427 -15.83 -27.52 -9.08
CA VAL A 427 -16.89 -28.39 -9.64
C VAL A 427 -16.34 -29.75 -10.10
N GLN A 428 -15.21 -29.76 -10.80
CA GLN A 428 -14.61 -31.01 -11.27
C GLN A 428 -14.16 -31.89 -10.10
N ALA A 429 -13.39 -31.32 -9.17
CA ALA A 429 -12.90 -32.02 -7.99
C ALA A 429 -14.04 -32.53 -7.08
N PHE A 430 -15.17 -31.83 -7.05
CA PHE A 430 -16.41 -32.27 -6.39
C PHE A 430 -17.01 -33.49 -7.08
N GLY A 431 -17.20 -33.45 -8.40
CA GLY A 431 -17.81 -34.55 -9.15
C GLY A 431 -17.03 -35.86 -9.06
N GLU A 432 -15.71 -35.80 -8.91
CA GLU A 432 -14.82 -36.96 -8.73
C GLU A 432 -14.92 -37.61 -7.33
N LYS A 433 -15.64 -37.03 -6.36
CA LYS A 433 -15.79 -37.59 -5.00
C LYS A 433 -16.87 -38.67 -4.89
N PHE A 434 -17.72 -38.81 -5.90
CA PHE A 434 -18.92 -39.64 -5.83
C PHE A 434 -18.79 -40.87 -6.71
N ASP A 435 -19.06 -42.04 -6.14
CA ASP A 435 -19.03 -43.32 -6.84
C ASP A 435 -20.46 -43.81 -7.04
N VAL A 436 -21.14 -43.16 -7.99
CA VAL A 436 -22.56 -43.38 -8.28
C VAL A 436 -22.86 -44.86 -8.60
N ALA A 437 -21.90 -45.63 -9.13
CA ALA A 437 -22.11 -47.04 -9.44
C ALA A 437 -22.18 -47.90 -8.16
N ASN A 438 -21.25 -47.69 -7.23
CA ASN A 438 -21.10 -48.54 -6.03
C ASN A 438 -21.83 -48.02 -4.78
N ASP A 439 -22.41 -46.81 -4.83
CA ASP A 439 -23.15 -46.25 -3.70
C ASP A 439 -24.48 -46.99 -3.41
N PRO A 440 -25.00 -46.96 -2.16
CA PRO A 440 -26.29 -47.55 -1.83
C PRO A 440 -27.48 -46.81 -2.47
N ALA A 441 -28.69 -47.35 -2.30
CA ALA A 441 -29.92 -46.80 -2.87
C ALA A 441 -30.24 -45.38 -2.36
N GLU A 442 -29.81 -45.04 -1.14
CA GLU A 442 -30.00 -43.72 -0.56
C GLU A 442 -28.66 -43.11 -0.14
N VAL A 443 -28.44 -41.86 -0.54
CA VAL A 443 -27.21 -41.10 -0.27
C VAL A 443 -27.58 -39.70 0.22
N ILE A 444 -26.91 -39.25 1.28
CA ILE A 444 -27.08 -37.91 1.86
C ILE A 444 -25.80 -37.11 1.64
N LEU A 445 -25.90 -35.93 1.02
CA LEU A 445 -24.84 -34.92 0.98
C LEU A 445 -25.07 -33.90 2.10
N ASP A 446 -24.11 -33.82 3.02
CA ASP A 446 -24.13 -32.89 4.13
C ASP A 446 -23.25 -31.66 3.83
N PHE A 447 -23.88 -30.48 3.80
CA PHE A 447 -23.26 -29.17 3.56
C PHE A 447 -22.90 -28.41 4.84
N ARG A 448 -22.93 -29.04 6.02
CA ARG A 448 -22.68 -28.37 7.30
C ARG A 448 -21.38 -27.55 7.33
N GLU A 449 -20.32 -28.02 6.68
CA GLU A 449 -19.02 -27.34 6.57
C GLU A 449 -18.66 -26.93 5.13
N SER A 450 -19.66 -26.83 4.26
CA SER A 450 -19.51 -26.45 2.86
C SER A 450 -20.53 -25.38 2.47
N ARG A 451 -20.30 -24.70 1.34
CA ARG A 451 -21.20 -23.69 0.80
C ARG A 451 -21.23 -23.78 -0.72
N VAL A 452 -22.42 -23.62 -1.28
CA VAL A 452 -22.65 -23.47 -2.73
C VAL A 452 -22.57 -21.99 -3.06
N ALA A 453 -21.54 -21.57 -3.79
CA ALA A 453 -21.19 -20.16 -3.91
C ALA A 453 -21.65 -19.49 -5.21
N ASP A 454 -21.89 -20.24 -6.29
CA ASP A 454 -22.24 -19.70 -7.60
C ASP A 454 -23.18 -20.61 -8.42
N MET A 455 -23.54 -20.15 -9.62
CA MET A 455 -24.40 -20.91 -10.53
C MET A 455 -23.76 -22.20 -11.05
N SER A 456 -22.43 -22.22 -11.24
CA SER A 456 -21.72 -23.42 -11.68
C SER A 456 -21.77 -24.53 -10.62
N ALA A 457 -21.71 -24.16 -9.34
CA ALA A 457 -21.89 -25.07 -8.21
C ALA A 457 -23.31 -25.66 -8.15
N LEU A 458 -24.33 -24.86 -8.45
CA LEU A 458 -25.73 -25.33 -8.54
C LEU A 458 -25.93 -26.30 -9.71
N ASP A 459 -25.40 -25.97 -10.88
CA ASP A 459 -25.44 -26.84 -12.06
C ASP A 459 -24.69 -28.17 -11.79
N ALA A 460 -23.56 -28.12 -11.09
CA ALA A 460 -22.84 -29.32 -10.67
C ALA A 460 -23.67 -30.21 -9.74
N LEU A 461 -24.39 -29.61 -8.79
CA LEU A 461 -25.32 -30.32 -7.90
C LEU A 461 -26.50 -30.93 -8.63
N HIS A 462 -27.07 -30.19 -9.57
CA HIS A 462 -28.15 -30.67 -10.42
C HIS A 462 -27.72 -31.89 -11.23
N LYS A 463 -26.59 -31.79 -11.94
CA LYS A 463 -25.99 -32.90 -12.70
C LYS A 463 -25.68 -34.10 -11.83
N LEU A 464 -25.22 -33.90 -10.59
CA LEU A 464 -24.99 -34.99 -9.66
C LEU A 464 -26.31 -35.68 -9.29
N THR A 465 -27.34 -34.91 -8.96
CA THR A 465 -28.68 -35.42 -8.61
C THR A 465 -29.27 -36.23 -9.76
N GLU A 466 -29.18 -35.73 -11.00
CA GLU A 466 -29.61 -36.47 -12.19
C GLU A 466 -28.83 -37.78 -12.38
N ARG A 467 -27.52 -37.79 -12.14
CA ARG A 467 -26.70 -39.01 -12.25
C ARG A 467 -27.15 -40.09 -11.27
N TYR A 468 -27.47 -39.73 -10.02
CA TYR A 468 -28.03 -40.69 -9.06
C TYR A 468 -29.44 -41.13 -9.45
N HIS A 469 -30.28 -40.21 -9.92
CA HIS A 469 -31.64 -40.53 -10.34
C HIS A 469 -31.67 -41.51 -11.53
N ARG A 470 -30.83 -41.29 -12.55
CA ARG A 470 -30.66 -42.22 -13.69
C ARG A 470 -30.14 -43.60 -13.27
N ALA A 471 -29.40 -43.68 -12.16
CA ALA A 471 -28.95 -44.94 -11.56
C ALA A 471 -30.01 -45.59 -10.64
N GLY A 472 -31.22 -45.02 -10.54
CA GLY A 472 -32.28 -45.50 -9.66
C GLY A 472 -32.04 -45.25 -8.17
N LYS A 473 -31.15 -44.31 -7.83
CA LYS A 473 -30.74 -43.99 -6.46
C LYS A 473 -31.27 -42.62 -6.03
N THR A 474 -31.52 -42.44 -4.74
CA THR A 474 -32.04 -41.19 -4.17
C THR A 474 -30.90 -40.40 -3.53
N LEU A 475 -30.67 -39.17 -4.01
CA LEU A 475 -29.73 -38.22 -3.42
C LEU A 475 -30.49 -37.17 -2.60
N ARG A 476 -30.10 -36.96 -1.34
CA ARG A 476 -30.70 -35.97 -0.45
C ARG A 476 -29.65 -34.94 -0.02
N LEU A 477 -29.99 -33.65 -0.01
CA LEU A 477 -29.11 -32.59 0.49
C LEU A 477 -29.52 -32.17 1.90
N ARG A 478 -28.54 -31.92 2.77
CA ARG A 478 -28.72 -31.51 4.17
C ARG A 478 -27.83 -30.33 4.55
N HIS A 479 -28.23 -29.53 5.54
CA HIS A 479 -27.49 -28.38 6.07
C HIS A 479 -27.10 -27.32 5.03
N LEU A 480 -27.96 -27.10 4.02
CA LEU A 480 -27.77 -26.03 3.05
C LEU A 480 -27.95 -24.67 3.72
N SER A 481 -26.98 -23.77 3.53
CA SER A 481 -27.05 -22.41 4.08
C SER A 481 -28.25 -21.62 3.52
N PRO A 482 -28.78 -20.62 4.25
CA PRO A 482 -29.92 -19.81 3.79
C PRO A 482 -29.69 -19.16 2.42
N ASP A 483 -28.48 -18.66 2.16
CA ASP A 483 -28.10 -18.07 0.87
C ASP A 483 -28.18 -19.10 -0.27
N CYS A 484 -27.75 -20.34 -0.01
CA CYS A 484 -27.85 -21.44 -0.95
C CYS A 484 -29.31 -21.84 -1.20
N ARG A 485 -30.15 -21.88 -0.16
CA ARG A 485 -31.59 -22.15 -0.30
C ARG A 485 -32.29 -21.07 -1.12
N HIS A 486 -31.89 -19.80 -0.97
CA HIS A 486 -32.42 -18.70 -1.78
C HIS A 486 -32.00 -18.80 -3.26
N LEU A 487 -30.73 -19.16 -3.52
CA LEU A 487 -30.23 -19.42 -4.86
C LEU A 487 -30.94 -20.62 -5.52
N LEU A 488 -31.14 -21.72 -4.77
CA LEU A 488 -31.89 -22.90 -5.21
C LEU A 488 -33.36 -22.57 -5.46
N GLY A 489 -34.00 -21.76 -4.61
CA GLY A 489 -35.39 -21.33 -4.78
C GLY A 489 -35.58 -20.46 -6.04
N ARG A 490 -34.62 -19.59 -6.37
CA ARG A 490 -34.63 -18.83 -7.64
C ARG A 490 -34.36 -19.71 -8.86
N ALA A 491 -33.56 -20.77 -8.70
CA ALA A 491 -33.28 -21.77 -9.73
C ALA A 491 -34.34 -22.88 -9.80
N GLY A 492 -35.38 -22.85 -8.95
CA GLY A 492 -36.31 -23.95 -8.70
C GLY A 492 -37.18 -24.39 -9.90
N ALA A 493 -37.15 -23.67 -11.01
CA ALA A 493 -37.73 -24.12 -12.28
C ALA A 493 -36.82 -25.11 -13.05
N LEU A 494 -35.56 -25.29 -12.63
CA LEU A 494 -34.52 -26.04 -13.34
C LEU A 494 -33.86 -27.14 -12.50
N VAL A 495 -34.08 -27.19 -11.18
CA VAL A 495 -33.37 -28.12 -10.30
C VAL A 495 -34.31 -28.71 -9.23
N GLU A 496 -34.73 -29.96 -9.41
CA GLU A 496 -35.34 -30.75 -8.32
C GLU A 496 -34.23 -31.25 -7.38
N VAL A 497 -34.27 -30.75 -6.14
CA VAL A 497 -33.35 -31.19 -5.08
C VAL A 497 -34.19 -31.71 -3.92
N ASN A 498 -33.98 -32.95 -3.51
CA ASN A 498 -34.55 -33.48 -2.27
C ASN A 498 -33.78 -32.90 -1.08
N VAL A 499 -34.21 -31.73 -0.59
CA VAL A 499 -33.66 -31.13 0.63
C VAL A 499 -34.35 -31.80 1.82
N LEU A 500 -33.56 -32.43 2.71
CA LEU A 500 -34.05 -32.85 4.01
C LEU A 500 -34.24 -31.61 4.89
N GLU A 501 -35.38 -31.50 5.57
CA GLU A 501 -35.53 -30.49 6.63
C GLU A 501 -34.48 -30.76 7.72
N ASP A 502 -33.67 -29.75 8.01
CA ASP A 502 -32.66 -29.87 9.05
C ASP A 502 -33.36 -30.08 10.40
N PRO A 503 -32.90 -31.04 11.24
CA PRO A 503 -33.49 -31.23 12.56
C PRO A 503 -33.31 -29.95 13.39
N LEU A 504 -34.39 -29.50 14.02
CA LEU A 504 -34.37 -28.38 14.96
C LEU A 504 -33.48 -28.76 16.15
N TYR A 505 -32.28 -28.20 16.20
CA TYR A 505 -31.39 -28.35 17.35
C TYR A 505 -31.88 -27.42 18.48
N THR A 506 -32.68 -27.94 19.41
CA THR A 506 -32.99 -27.23 20.64
C THR A 506 -31.77 -27.24 21.56
N VAL A 507 -31.07 -26.11 21.66
CA VAL A 507 -30.09 -25.91 22.73
C VAL A 507 -30.86 -25.71 24.02
N SER A 508 -30.62 -26.54 25.03
CA SER A 508 -31.20 -26.36 26.36
C SER A 508 -30.87 -24.96 26.88
N GLY A 509 -31.87 -24.08 26.93
CA GLY A 509 -31.76 -22.72 27.48
C GLY A 509 -31.90 -21.54 26.51
N ALA A 510 -32.10 -21.74 25.20
CA ALA A 510 -32.32 -20.62 24.27
C ALA A 510 -33.64 -20.75 23.50
N ASN A 511 -34.59 -19.85 23.77
CA ASN A 511 -35.80 -19.64 22.96
C ASN A 511 -35.47 -18.93 21.63
N VAL A 512 -34.51 -19.44 20.87
CA VAL A 512 -34.23 -18.94 19.52
C VAL A 512 -33.93 -20.13 18.61
N ALA A 513 -34.78 -20.31 17.60
CA ALA A 513 -34.55 -21.24 16.49
C ALA A 513 -33.49 -20.66 15.55
N TYR A 514 -32.50 -21.48 15.18
CA TYR A 514 -31.48 -21.15 14.17
C TYR A 514 -31.74 -21.91 12.88
#